data_AF-A0AA39TJN3-F1
#
_entry.id   AF-A0AA39TJN3-F1
#
_cell.length_a   1.000
_cell.length_b   1.000
_cell.length_c   1.000
_cell.angle_alpha   90.00
_cell.angle_beta   90.00
_cell.angle_gamma   90.00
#
_symmetry.space_group_name_H-M   'P 1'
#
loop_
_entity.id
_entity.type
_entity.pdbx_description
1 polymer ?
#
loop_
_entity_poly.entity_id
_entity_poly.type
_entity_poly.pdbx_seq_one_letter_code
_entity_poly.pdbx_strand_id
1 'polypeptide(L)'
;MLDYVHSHPDVTGFPEEKPTLWKVYWTPAQVEARSHPNMIKAQVAVSQLYTVGSSDVEIDLKSQAMYADRFRVREAGAVHALPEHLDNGSIERWEDLSYSACYEPIWDGRWEDYDAWDMTHRADAVTDLYGGPGACSVFRSIQGWLSMANNGPQKGTLQLLPDIKLSTAYMLLRPFFDDDGKLDMESTYFYGAEPGMGQVLKDDCKQADHEDRGSAENILSTEGRRMLGLEAFNVQEKGLTAAQRRIREYANKMLGFTV
;
A
#
# COMPACT_ATOMS: atom_id res chain seq x y z
N MET A 1 -10.65 -4.08 -20.00
CA MET A 1 -10.90 -4.48 -18.59
C MET A 1 -12.36 -4.84 -18.36
N LEU A 2 -13.32 -3.95 -18.67
CA LEU A 2 -14.75 -4.32 -18.63
C LEU A 2 -15.06 -5.49 -19.56
N ASP A 3 -14.54 -5.48 -20.79
CA ASP A 3 -14.70 -6.60 -21.72
C ASP A 3 -14.20 -7.92 -21.14
N TYR A 4 -13.09 -7.89 -20.41
CA TYR A 4 -12.50 -9.06 -19.75
C TYR A 4 -13.43 -9.64 -18.68
N VAL A 5 -14.04 -8.80 -17.84
CA VAL A 5 -14.97 -9.31 -16.80
C VAL A 5 -16.30 -9.75 -17.39
N HIS A 6 -16.72 -9.18 -18.53
CA HIS A 6 -17.92 -9.63 -19.24
C HIS A 6 -17.71 -10.97 -19.98
N SER A 7 -16.49 -11.25 -20.44
CA SER A 7 -16.16 -12.53 -21.07
C SER A 7 -15.86 -13.66 -20.07
N HIS A 8 -15.67 -13.34 -18.79
CA HIS A 8 -15.36 -14.28 -17.71
C HIS A 8 -16.37 -14.17 -16.55
N PRO A 9 -17.56 -14.78 -16.68
CA PRO A 9 -18.63 -14.64 -15.69
C PRO A 9 -18.35 -15.31 -14.34
N ASP A 10 -17.28 -16.10 -14.24
CA ASP A 10 -16.77 -16.72 -13.01
C ASP A 10 -15.91 -15.76 -12.15
N VAL A 11 -15.57 -14.59 -12.70
CA VAL A 11 -14.98 -13.48 -11.93
C VAL A 11 -16.03 -12.87 -11.01
N THR A 12 -15.66 -12.71 -9.74
CA THR A 12 -16.51 -12.05 -8.75
C THR A 12 -16.28 -10.54 -8.68
N GLY A 13 -17.36 -9.83 -8.39
CA GLY A 13 -17.36 -8.40 -8.12
C GLY A 13 -18.22 -8.05 -6.91
N PHE A 14 -18.02 -6.88 -6.33
CA PHE A 14 -18.71 -6.43 -5.13
C PHE A 14 -19.42 -5.08 -5.33
N PRO A 15 -20.69 -4.93 -4.91
CA PRO A 15 -21.60 -6.02 -4.50
C PRO A 15 -21.97 -6.94 -5.69
N GLU A 16 -22.45 -8.16 -5.44
CA GLU A 16 -22.68 -9.18 -6.49
C GLU A 16 -23.65 -8.74 -7.60
N GLU A 17 -24.79 -8.13 -7.26
CA GLU A 17 -25.82 -7.78 -8.25
C GLU A 17 -25.44 -6.58 -9.14
N LYS A 18 -24.66 -5.63 -8.59
CA LYS A 18 -24.21 -4.42 -9.28
C LYS A 18 -22.75 -4.13 -8.92
N PRO A 19 -21.81 -4.91 -9.46
CA PRO A 19 -20.41 -4.79 -9.10
C PRO A 19 -19.86 -3.40 -9.37
N THR A 20 -19.26 -2.82 -8.33
CA THR A 20 -18.47 -1.60 -8.45
C THR A 20 -16.98 -1.85 -8.29
N LEU A 21 -16.61 -2.87 -7.51
CA LEU A 21 -15.24 -3.32 -7.31
C LEU A 21 -15.08 -4.73 -7.89
N TRP A 22 -14.20 -4.90 -8.85
CA TRP A 22 -13.96 -6.19 -9.51
C TRP A 22 -12.74 -6.89 -8.92
N LYS A 23 -12.90 -8.13 -8.45
CA LYS A 23 -11.83 -8.93 -7.83
C LYS A 23 -10.90 -9.55 -8.87
N VAL A 24 -10.30 -8.70 -9.70
CA VAL A 24 -9.43 -9.08 -10.83
C VAL A 24 -8.12 -8.35 -10.71
N TYR A 25 -7.02 -9.07 -10.91
CA TYR A 25 -5.68 -8.60 -10.57
C TYR A 25 -4.75 -8.60 -11.78
N TRP A 26 -4.94 -9.49 -12.74
CA TRP A 26 -3.96 -9.80 -13.79
C TRP A 26 -4.55 -9.69 -15.19
N THR A 27 -5.47 -8.76 -15.47
CA THR A 27 -5.86 -8.54 -16.88
C THR A 27 -4.65 -8.03 -17.69
N PRO A 28 -4.58 -8.27 -19.01
CA PRO A 28 -3.52 -7.69 -19.86
C PRO A 28 -3.35 -6.19 -19.64
N ALA A 29 -4.45 -5.43 -19.59
CA ALA A 29 -4.45 -4.00 -19.34
C ALA A 29 -3.90 -3.61 -17.94
N GLN A 30 -4.14 -4.41 -16.89
CA GLN A 30 -3.55 -4.14 -15.56
C GLN A 30 -2.03 -4.37 -15.57
N VAL A 31 -1.56 -5.43 -16.22
CA VAL A 31 -0.13 -5.73 -16.33
C VAL A 31 0.59 -4.62 -17.11
N GLU A 32 0.02 -4.21 -18.24
CA GLU A 32 0.54 -3.11 -19.05
C GLU A 32 0.56 -1.79 -18.26
N ALA A 33 -0.55 -1.41 -17.62
CA ALA A 33 -0.66 -0.14 -16.89
C ALA A 33 0.34 -0.06 -15.73
N ARG A 34 0.53 -1.15 -14.96
CA ARG A 34 1.48 -1.20 -13.84
C ARG A 34 2.93 -1.17 -14.32
N SER A 35 3.24 -1.89 -15.39
CA SER A 35 4.61 -1.99 -15.93
C SER A 35 4.99 -0.89 -16.93
N HIS A 36 4.05 0.01 -17.25
CA HIS A 36 4.28 1.10 -18.18
C HIS A 36 5.41 2.03 -17.67
N PRO A 37 6.39 2.42 -18.52
CA PRO A 37 7.53 3.22 -18.08
C PRO A 37 7.17 4.53 -17.35
N ASN A 38 6.08 5.19 -17.75
CA ASN A 38 5.63 6.42 -17.07
C ASN A 38 5.04 6.16 -15.68
N MET A 39 4.40 5.00 -15.47
CA MET A 39 3.86 4.63 -14.15
C MET A 39 5.01 4.36 -13.17
N ILE A 40 6.00 3.58 -13.61
CA ILE A 40 7.20 3.27 -12.83
C ILE A 40 7.95 4.56 -12.48
N LYS A 41 8.15 5.47 -13.44
CA LYS A 41 8.77 6.78 -13.19
C LYS A 41 8.02 7.60 -12.14
N ALA A 42 6.69 7.61 -12.18
CA ALA A 42 5.88 8.33 -11.20
C ALA A 42 6.02 7.72 -9.80
N GLN A 43 5.98 6.39 -9.69
CA GLN A 43 6.18 5.69 -8.42
C GLN A 43 7.57 5.97 -7.82
N VAL A 44 8.61 5.90 -8.64
CA VAL A 44 9.99 6.23 -8.21
C VAL A 44 10.12 7.69 -7.81
N ALA A 45 9.48 8.62 -8.52
CA ALA A 45 9.49 10.04 -8.15
C ALA A 45 8.84 10.27 -6.77
N VAL A 46 7.74 9.55 -6.49
CA VAL A 46 7.07 9.58 -5.18
C VAL A 46 7.93 8.95 -4.09
N SER A 47 8.59 7.83 -4.35
CA SER A 47 9.47 7.21 -3.35
C SER A 47 10.67 8.08 -3.00
N GLN A 48 11.11 8.99 -3.89
CA GLN A 48 12.17 9.97 -3.58
C GLN A 48 11.73 11.06 -2.59
N LEU A 49 10.45 11.15 -2.21
CA LEU A 49 10.01 12.06 -1.13
C LEU A 49 10.48 11.60 0.25
N TYR A 50 10.79 10.31 0.40
CA TYR A 50 11.16 9.73 1.68
C TYR A 50 12.64 9.88 1.98
N THR A 51 12.94 9.99 3.26
CA THR A 51 14.30 9.98 3.80
C THR A 51 14.56 8.71 4.60
N VAL A 52 15.83 8.40 4.82
CA VAL A 52 16.28 7.28 5.64
C VAL A 52 17.39 7.80 6.53
N GLY A 53 17.17 7.82 7.84
CA GLY A 53 18.05 8.39 8.85
C GLY A 53 19.32 7.58 9.12
N SER A 54 19.41 6.35 8.60
CA SER A 54 20.60 5.50 8.70
C SER A 54 20.93 4.82 7.38
N SER A 55 22.21 4.76 7.04
CA SER A 55 22.69 4.05 5.85
C SER A 55 22.63 2.53 5.95
N ASP A 56 22.29 1.99 7.12
CA ASP A 56 22.23 0.55 7.38
C ASP A 56 20.84 -0.05 7.18
N VAL A 57 19.79 0.77 7.12
CA VAL A 57 18.42 0.33 6.86
C VAL A 57 18.35 -0.26 5.45
N GLU A 58 17.95 -1.52 5.34
CA GLU A 58 17.93 -2.29 4.10
C GLU A 58 16.69 -1.98 3.26
N ILE A 59 16.64 -0.75 2.75
CA ILE A 59 15.58 -0.30 1.85
C ILE A 59 16.14 0.34 0.59
N ASP A 60 15.47 0.08 -0.54
CA ASP A 60 15.78 0.71 -1.82
C ASP A 60 14.62 1.56 -2.32
N LEU A 61 14.73 2.87 -2.11
CA LEU A 61 13.76 3.85 -2.60
C LEU A 61 13.86 4.09 -4.12
N LYS A 62 14.86 3.53 -4.83
CA LYS A 62 15.03 3.72 -6.29
C LYS A 62 14.37 2.63 -7.12
N SER A 63 13.99 1.52 -6.48
CA SER A 63 13.26 0.41 -7.12
C SER A 63 11.82 0.35 -6.62
N GLN A 64 10.97 -0.37 -7.35
CA GLN A 64 9.60 -0.64 -6.95
C GLN A 64 9.38 -2.15 -6.92
N ALA A 65 8.45 -2.59 -6.08
CA ALA A 65 7.88 -3.94 -6.11
C ALA A 65 6.39 -3.84 -6.44
N MET A 66 5.89 -4.77 -7.27
CA MET A 66 4.51 -4.72 -7.75
C MET A 66 3.58 -5.33 -6.69
N TYR A 67 2.59 -4.56 -6.25
CA TYR A 67 1.46 -5.07 -5.49
C TYR A 67 0.21 -5.11 -6.39
N ALA A 68 -0.34 -6.30 -6.61
CA ALA A 68 -1.49 -6.47 -7.48
C ALA A 68 -2.78 -6.14 -6.73
N ASP A 69 -3.50 -5.13 -7.20
CA ASP A 69 -4.80 -4.76 -6.67
C ASP A 69 -5.89 -4.74 -7.75
N ARG A 70 -7.12 -4.72 -7.27
CA ARG A 70 -8.39 -4.73 -7.99
C ARG A 70 -8.58 -3.45 -8.80
N PHE A 71 -9.67 -3.40 -9.56
CA PHE A 71 -10.12 -2.16 -10.19
C PHE A 71 -11.56 -1.83 -9.80
N ARG A 72 -11.89 -0.54 -9.86
CA ARG A 72 -13.20 -0.03 -9.49
C ARG A 72 -13.84 0.71 -10.66
N VAL A 73 -15.10 0.41 -10.94
CA VAL A 73 -15.97 1.12 -11.88
C VAL A 73 -17.22 1.52 -11.11
N ARG A 74 -17.42 2.81 -10.88
CA ARG A 74 -18.55 3.31 -10.11
C ARG A 74 -19.55 3.99 -11.04
N GLU A 75 -20.70 3.36 -11.20
CA GLU A 75 -21.82 3.94 -11.95
C GLU A 75 -22.40 5.18 -11.25
N ALA A 76 -22.97 6.08 -12.04
CA ALA A 76 -23.66 7.25 -11.51
C ALA A 76 -24.83 6.83 -10.61
N GLY A 77 -24.94 7.45 -9.42
CA GLY A 77 -25.98 7.12 -8.44
C GLY A 77 -25.67 5.91 -7.54
N ALA A 78 -24.55 5.20 -7.74
CA ALA A 78 -24.14 4.14 -6.84
C ALA A 78 -23.70 4.70 -5.46
N VAL A 79 -24.29 4.19 -4.38
CA VAL A 79 -24.02 4.61 -2.99
C VAL A 79 -23.27 3.49 -2.27
N HIS A 80 -21.98 3.39 -2.52
CA HIS A 80 -21.06 2.62 -1.68
C HIS A 80 -19.90 3.54 -1.29
N ALA A 81 -19.82 3.86 -0.01
CA ALA A 81 -18.73 4.60 0.60
C ALA A 81 -18.29 3.82 1.84
N LEU A 82 -16.98 3.73 2.04
CA LEU A 82 -16.41 3.33 3.32
C LEU A 82 -16.38 4.57 4.23
N PRO A 83 -16.53 4.41 5.55
CA PRO A 83 -16.26 5.49 6.49
C PRO A 83 -14.79 5.92 6.40
N GLU A 84 -14.46 7.06 7.01
CA GLU A 84 -13.09 7.53 7.14
C GLU A 84 -12.24 6.48 7.88
N HIS A 85 -11.08 6.15 7.33
CA HIS A 85 -10.20 5.11 7.87
C HIS A 85 -8.74 5.36 7.50
N LEU A 86 -7.85 4.62 8.17
CA LEU A 86 -6.46 4.43 7.77
C LEU A 86 -6.24 2.97 7.40
N ASP A 87 -5.41 2.72 6.40
CA ASP A 87 -4.89 1.38 6.08
C ASP A 87 -3.49 1.17 6.66
N ASN A 88 -2.84 0.05 6.31
CA ASN A 88 -1.49 -0.35 6.73
C ASN A 88 -1.39 -0.44 8.27
N GLY A 89 -2.19 -1.33 8.84
CA GLY A 89 -2.28 -1.55 10.29
C GLY A 89 -3.42 -0.79 10.93
N SER A 90 -3.88 -1.33 12.05
CA SER A 90 -4.89 -0.82 12.96
C SER A 90 -4.17 -0.48 14.27
N ILE A 91 -4.11 -1.43 15.21
CA ILE A 91 -3.46 -1.29 16.51
C ILE A 91 -1.93 -1.32 16.43
N GLU A 92 -1.37 -1.83 15.33
CA GLU A 92 0.06 -2.02 15.12
C GLU A 92 0.86 -0.71 15.24
N ARG A 93 0.24 0.46 15.02
CA ARG A 93 0.90 1.77 15.23
C ARG A 93 1.33 2.01 16.67
N TRP A 94 0.63 1.40 17.63
CA TRP A 94 0.97 1.48 19.05
C TRP A 94 1.73 0.22 19.50
N GLU A 95 1.33 -0.95 19.00
CA GLU A 95 1.79 -2.24 19.51
C GLU A 95 3.11 -2.74 18.90
N ASP A 96 3.33 -2.56 17.59
CA ASP A 96 4.58 -2.98 16.96
C ASP A 96 5.70 -1.98 17.32
N LEU A 97 6.84 -2.48 17.79
CA LEU A 97 7.92 -1.63 18.29
C LEU A 97 8.53 -0.76 17.18
N SER A 98 8.76 -1.34 16.00
CA SER A 98 9.29 -0.60 14.85
C SER A 98 8.28 0.42 14.33
N TYR A 99 7.01 0.03 14.24
CA TYR A 99 5.97 0.95 13.78
C TYR A 99 5.73 2.08 14.78
N SER A 100 5.69 1.78 16.08
CA SER A 100 5.54 2.79 17.14
C SER A 100 6.74 3.74 17.19
N ALA A 101 7.96 3.25 16.94
CA ALA A 101 9.16 4.09 16.85
C ALA A 101 9.09 5.12 15.71
N CYS A 102 8.29 4.90 14.67
CA CYS A 102 8.03 5.92 13.64
C CYS A 102 7.41 7.20 14.20
N TYR A 103 6.81 7.13 15.38
CA TYR A 103 6.05 8.21 16.01
C TYR A 103 6.72 8.72 17.30
N GLU A 104 7.99 8.37 17.55
CA GLU A 104 8.74 8.79 18.74
C GLU A 104 8.62 10.30 19.07
N PRO A 105 8.76 11.24 18.10
CA PRO A 105 8.57 12.66 18.41
C PRO A 105 7.18 12.99 18.98
N ILE A 106 6.14 12.25 18.59
CA ILE A 106 4.77 12.44 19.10
C ILE A 106 4.69 11.95 20.55
N TRP A 107 5.27 10.80 20.85
CA TRP A 107 5.33 10.24 22.20
C TRP A 107 6.11 11.13 23.17
N ASP A 108 7.15 11.80 22.68
CA ASP A 108 7.94 12.79 23.43
C ASP A 108 7.22 14.13 23.65
N GLY A 109 6.00 14.30 23.14
CA GLY A 109 5.27 15.57 23.18
C GLY A 109 5.80 16.64 22.22
N ARG A 110 6.65 16.26 21.26
CA ARG A 110 7.23 17.11 20.21
C ARG A 110 6.63 16.77 18.85
N TRP A 111 5.31 16.66 18.77
CA TRP A 111 4.61 16.23 17.56
C TRP A 111 4.88 17.13 16.35
N GLU A 112 5.25 18.40 16.57
CA GLU A 112 5.68 19.33 15.51
C GLU A 112 6.95 18.87 14.80
N ASP A 113 7.81 18.11 15.47
CA ASP A 113 9.05 17.54 14.93
C ASP A 113 8.82 16.23 14.16
N TYR A 114 7.61 15.65 14.22
CA TYR A 114 7.29 14.41 13.50
C TYR A 114 7.45 14.60 11.98
N ASP A 115 8.22 13.70 11.37
CA ASP A 115 8.39 13.61 9.92
C ASP A 115 7.70 12.36 9.36
N ALA A 116 6.58 12.58 8.66
CA ALA A 116 5.84 11.49 8.00
C ALA A 116 6.60 10.86 6.83
N TRP A 117 7.68 11.51 6.37
CA TRP A 117 8.51 11.08 5.25
C TRP A 117 9.77 10.33 5.69
N ASP A 118 9.97 10.09 6.99
CA ASP A 118 11.04 9.23 7.49
C ASP A 118 10.65 7.75 7.36
N MET A 119 11.48 6.99 6.67
CA MET A 119 11.32 5.56 6.42
C MET A 119 12.14 4.67 7.37
N THR A 120 12.97 5.26 8.22
CA THR A 120 13.97 4.54 9.05
C THR A 120 13.37 3.38 9.81
N HIS A 121 12.33 3.64 10.60
CA HIS A 121 11.65 2.60 11.39
C HIS A 121 10.52 1.92 10.61
N ARG A 122 9.97 2.58 9.59
CA ARG A 122 8.88 2.05 8.75
C ARG A 122 9.32 0.86 7.91
N ALA A 123 10.60 0.79 7.54
CA ALA A 123 11.15 -0.32 6.77
C ALA A 123 11.03 -1.66 7.52
N ASP A 124 11.10 -1.63 8.85
CA ASP A 124 11.03 -2.81 9.72
C ASP A 124 9.67 -2.96 10.43
N ALA A 125 8.70 -2.08 10.12
CA ALA A 125 7.40 -2.07 10.77
C ALA A 125 6.55 -3.27 10.34
N VAL A 126 5.96 -3.96 11.31
CA VAL A 126 5.00 -5.03 11.06
C VAL A 126 3.59 -4.43 11.06
N THR A 127 2.99 -4.28 9.88
CA THR A 127 1.68 -3.65 9.71
C THR A 127 0.49 -4.60 9.84
N ASP A 128 0.75 -5.88 10.14
CA ASP A 128 -0.25 -6.92 10.39
C ASP A 128 0.30 -7.94 11.37
N LEU A 129 0.10 -7.69 12.67
CA LEU A 129 0.58 -8.61 13.71
C LEU A 129 -0.32 -9.85 13.85
N TYR A 130 -1.54 -9.78 13.33
CA TYR A 130 -2.62 -10.72 13.66
C TYR A 130 -3.11 -11.56 12.48
N GLY A 131 -2.63 -11.31 11.26
CA GLY A 131 -3.13 -11.98 10.05
C GLY A 131 -4.59 -11.62 9.76
N GLY A 132 -4.98 -10.40 10.11
CA GLY A 132 -6.37 -9.95 10.13
C GLY A 132 -7.04 -9.97 8.75
N PRO A 133 -8.36 -10.25 8.63
CA PRO A 133 -9.07 -10.07 7.38
C PRO A 133 -8.88 -8.64 6.88
N GLY A 134 -8.32 -8.48 5.68
CA GLY A 134 -8.11 -7.19 5.03
C GLY A 134 -6.89 -6.39 5.43
N ALA A 135 -5.98 -7.01 6.17
CA ALA A 135 -4.61 -6.55 6.21
C ALA A 135 -3.98 -6.56 4.81
N CYS A 136 -3.07 -5.61 4.58
CA CYS A 136 -2.23 -5.59 3.40
C CYS A 136 -0.93 -6.34 3.74
N SER A 137 -0.59 -7.36 2.96
CA SER A 137 0.60 -8.18 3.18
C SER A 137 1.92 -7.49 2.78
N VAL A 138 1.86 -6.23 2.35
CA VAL A 138 3.04 -5.43 1.97
C VAL A 138 2.94 -4.05 2.59
N PHE A 139 4.09 -3.50 2.97
CA PHE A 139 4.18 -2.09 3.28
C PHE A 139 4.04 -1.27 1.98
N ARG A 140 3.16 -0.26 2.01
CA ARG A 140 2.99 0.71 0.91
C ARG A 140 3.27 2.11 1.45
N SER A 141 4.26 2.78 0.90
CA SER A 141 4.60 4.16 1.30
C SER A 141 3.46 5.12 0.97
N ILE A 142 2.91 5.04 -0.26
CA ILE A 142 1.75 5.80 -0.72
C ILE A 142 0.74 4.87 -1.39
N GLN A 143 -0.55 5.11 -1.14
CA GLN A 143 -1.64 4.51 -1.92
C GLN A 143 -1.98 5.40 -3.13
N GLY A 144 -2.36 4.77 -4.25
CA GLY A 144 -2.77 5.50 -5.43
C GLY A 144 -3.43 4.63 -6.48
N TRP A 145 -4.08 5.27 -7.45
CA TRP A 145 -4.70 4.62 -8.59
C TRP A 145 -4.60 5.49 -9.84
N LEU A 146 -4.61 4.84 -11.00
CA LEU A 146 -4.75 5.51 -12.29
C LEU A 146 -6.23 5.79 -12.57
N SER A 147 -6.58 7.06 -12.83
CA SER A 147 -7.94 7.39 -13.25
C SER A 147 -8.19 6.89 -14.68
N MET A 148 -9.25 6.11 -14.86
CA MET A 148 -9.70 5.61 -16.17
C MET A 148 -10.92 6.36 -16.70
N ALA A 149 -11.43 7.35 -15.95
CA ALA A 149 -12.60 8.15 -16.31
C ALA A 149 -12.45 9.59 -15.80
N ASN A 150 -13.14 10.53 -16.45
CA ASN A 150 -13.21 11.92 -16.00
C ASN A 150 -14.31 12.07 -14.96
N ASN A 151 -13.93 12.47 -13.74
CA ASN A 151 -14.85 12.64 -12.62
C ASN A 151 -14.65 14.03 -11.99
N GLY A 152 -15.74 14.77 -11.81
CA GLY A 152 -15.70 16.07 -11.13
C GLY A 152 -15.64 15.92 -9.59
N PRO A 153 -15.40 17.02 -8.86
CA PRO A 153 -15.49 17.04 -7.40
C PRO A 153 -16.84 16.49 -6.92
N GLN A 154 -16.82 15.71 -5.83
CA GLN A 154 -18.00 15.08 -5.23
C GLN A 154 -18.79 14.13 -6.15
N LYS A 155 -18.22 13.71 -7.30
CA LYS A 155 -18.82 12.72 -8.21
C LYS A 155 -18.23 11.34 -7.99
N GLY A 156 -18.28 10.87 -6.75
CA GLY A 156 -17.79 9.55 -6.37
C GLY A 156 -16.26 9.41 -6.34
N THR A 157 -15.55 10.54 -6.18
CA THR A 157 -14.10 10.62 -6.03
C THR A 157 -13.65 10.48 -4.57
N LEU A 158 -12.33 10.41 -4.34
CA LEU A 158 -11.73 10.31 -3.01
C LEU A 158 -11.82 11.63 -2.24
N GLN A 159 -12.01 11.52 -0.93
CA GLN A 159 -11.86 12.59 0.03
C GLN A 159 -10.67 12.27 0.95
N LEU A 160 -9.91 13.30 1.33
CA LEU A 160 -8.72 13.20 2.17
C LEU A 160 -8.78 14.27 3.25
N LEU A 161 -8.11 14.01 4.38
CA LEU A 161 -7.74 15.02 5.36
C LEU A 161 -6.29 15.44 5.09
N PRO A 162 -6.02 16.55 4.36
CA PRO A 162 -4.71 16.83 3.78
C PRO A 162 -3.74 17.52 4.76
N ASP A 163 -3.72 17.08 6.02
CA ASP A 163 -2.72 17.45 7.02
C ASP A 163 -2.21 16.19 7.70
N ILE A 164 -1.15 15.61 7.13
CA ILE A 164 -0.61 14.33 7.59
C ILE A 164 -0.01 14.43 9.00
N LYS A 165 0.53 15.59 9.39
CA LYS A 165 1.20 15.76 10.68
C LYS A 165 0.19 15.89 11.80
N LEU A 166 -0.72 16.85 11.70
CA LEU A 166 -1.73 17.12 12.73
C LEU A 166 -2.69 15.94 12.88
N SER A 167 -3.16 15.37 11.76
CA SER A 167 -4.07 14.22 11.82
C SER A 167 -3.40 13.01 12.49
N THR A 168 -2.15 12.69 12.13
CA THR A 168 -1.43 11.56 12.74
C THR A 168 -1.22 11.78 14.24
N ALA A 169 -0.75 12.96 14.64
CA ALA A 169 -0.56 13.29 16.06
C ALA A 169 -1.87 13.18 16.84
N TYR A 170 -2.96 13.74 16.33
CA TYR A 170 -4.27 13.66 16.97
C TYR A 170 -4.74 12.21 17.13
N MET A 171 -4.69 11.42 16.05
CA MET A 171 -5.16 10.03 16.07
C MET A 171 -4.35 9.17 17.05
N LEU A 172 -3.03 9.32 17.06
CA LEU A 172 -2.14 8.54 17.92
C LEU A 172 -2.27 8.90 19.41
N LEU A 173 -2.50 10.17 19.71
CA LEU A 173 -2.66 10.65 21.07
C LEU A 173 -4.08 10.44 21.61
N ARG A 174 -5.11 10.36 20.76
CA ARG A 174 -6.51 10.30 21.19
C ARG A 174 -6.81 9.23 22.26
N PRO A 175 -6.25 8.00 22.21
CA PRO A 175 -6.45 7.00 23.26
C PRO A 175 -6.08 7.45 24.67
N PHE A 176 -5.17 8.43 24.79
CA PHE A 176 -4.66 8.92 26.07
C PHE A 176 -5.38 10.16 26.58
N PHE A 177 -6.50 10.58 25.96
CA PHE A 177 -7.27 11.73 26.41
C PHE A 177 -8.75 11.38 26.54
N ASP A 178 -9.33 11.64 27.71
CA ASP A 178 -10.76 11.47 27.95
C ASP A 178 -11.61 12.49 27.16
N ASP A 179 -12.93 12.46 27.34
CA ASP A 179 -13.86 13.37 26.67
C ASP A 179 -13.74 14.82 27.17
N ASP A 180 -13.15 15.05 28.35
CA ASP A 180 -12.82 16.37 28.89
C ASP A 180 -11.43 16.86 28.41
N GLY A 181 -10.69 16.04 27.67
CA GLY A 181 -9.32 16.34 27.23
C GLY A 181 -8.26 16.21 28.33
N LYS A 182 -8.52 15.41 29.37
CA LYS A 182 -7.52 15.09 30.42
C LYS A 182 -6.79 13.82 30.07
N LEU A 183 -5.51 13.76 30.47
CA LEU A 183 -4.67 12.58 30.28
C LEU A 183 -5.26 11.36 31.00
N ASP A 184 -5.47 10.29 30.25
CA ASP A 184 -5.91 8.98 30.73
C ASP A 184 -4.86 7.93 30.33
N MET A 185 -4.22 7.33 31.33
CA MET A 185 -3.20 6.29 31.14
C MET A 185 -3.68 4.90 31.56
N GLU A 186 -4.92 4.79 32.04
CA GLU A 186 -5.48 3.55 32.60
C GLU A 186 -6.44 2.88 31.62
N SER A 187 -7.07 3.64 30.73
CA SER A 187 -7.93 3.09 29.70
C SER A 187 -7.16 2.20 28.72
N THR A 188 -7.78 1.07 28.38
CA THR A 188 -7.29 0.15 27.35
C THR A 188 -8.03 0.33 26.01
N TYR A 189 -8.69 1.48 25.82
CA TYR A 189 -9.52 1.74 24.64
C TYR A 189 -8.81 2.59 23.58
N PHE A 190 -8.55 2.00 22.41
CA PHE A 190 -7.81 2.63 21.32
C PHE A 190 -8.72 3.11 20.17
N TYR A 191 -9.89 3.68 20.48
CA TYR A 191 -10.78 4.44 19.57
C TYR A 191 -10.82 3.96 18.10
N GLY A 192 -11.31 2.73 17.87
CA GLY A 192 -11.47 2.16 16.53
C GLY A 192 -10.26 1.40 15.99
N ALA A 193 -9.12 1.43 16.70
CA ALA A 193 -8.02 0.51 16.47
C ALA A 193 -8.31 -0.82 17.17
N GLU A 194 -8.68 -1.81 16.38
CA GLU A 194 -9.00 -3.16 16.83
C GLU A 194 -7.95 -4.16 16.29
N PRO A 195 -7.41 -5.08 17.12
CA PRO A 195 -6.51 -6.13 16.67
C PRO A 195 -7.11 -6.98 15.54
N GLY A 196 -6.33 -7.19 14.48
CA GLY A 196 -6.73 -8.00 13.33
C GLY A 196 -7.83 -7.39 12.45
N MET A 197 -8.19 -6.12 12.63
CA MET A 197 -9.14 -5.45 11.75
C MET A 197 -8.45 -4.83 10.53
N GLY A 198 -8.76 -5.37 9.36
CA GLY A 198 -8.67 -4.71 8.05
C GLY A 198 -9.97 -4.96 7.26
N GLN A 199 -10.05 -4.57 5.98
CA GLN A 199 -11.25 -4.83 5.15
C GLN A 199 -10.97 -5.71 3.92
N VAL A 200 -11.16 -7.03 4.03
CA VAL A 200 -11.28 -7.91 2.84
C VAL A 200 -12.23 -9.09 3.11
N LEU A 201 -13.10 -9.35 2.13
CA LEU A 201 -13.80 -10.60 1.91
C LEU A 201 -12.88 -11.57 1.16
N LYS A 202 -12.46 -12.67 1.80
CA LYS A 202 -11.74 -13.77 1.13
C LYS A 202 -12.71 -14.48 0.18
N ASP A 203 -12.35 -14.60 -1.10
CA ASP A 203 -12.94 -15.53 -2.06
C ASP A 203 -11.86 -16.04 -3.03
N ASP A 204 -12.07 -17.24 -3.55
CA ASP A 204 -11.21 -17.92 -4.51
C ASP A 204 -10.99 -17.08 -5.78
N CYS A 205 -9.74 -16.74 -6.08
CA CYS A 205 -9.38 -15.99 -7.29
C CYS A 205 -9.41 -16.91 -8.53
N LYS A 206 -10.54 -16.96 -9.24
CA LYS A 206 -10.72 -17.76 -10.48
C LYS A 206 -9.87 -17.29 -11.66
N GLN A 207 -9.43 -16.03 -11.65
CA GLN A 207 -8.62 -15.47 -12.73
C GLN A 207 -7.36 -16.27 -13.03
N ALA A 208 -6.77 -16.96 -12.06
CA ALA A 208 -5.56 -17.74 -12.28
C ALA A 208 -5.72 -18.82 -13.38
N ASP A 209 -6.96 -19.30 -13.57
CA ASP A 209 -7.32 -20.36 -14.52
C ASP A 209 -7.59 -19.85 -15.95
N HIS A 210 -7.63 -18.53 -16.16
CA HIS A 210 -7.92 -17.94 -17.47
C HIS A 210 -6.67 -17.93 -18.35
N GLU A 211 -6.74 -18.50 -19.55
CA GLU A 211 -5.62 -18.53 -20.50
C GLU A 211 -5.28 -17.14 -21.06
N ASP A 212 -6.25 -16.24 -21.18
CA ASP A 212 -6.09 -14.89 -21.75
C ASP A 212 -5.75 -13.81 -20.70
N ARG A 213 -5.45 -14.22 -19.46
CA ARG A 213 -4.93 -13.31 -18.44
C ARG A 213 -3.59 -12.73 -18.88
N GLY A 214 -3.26 -11.57 -18.32
CA GLY A 214 -2.00 -10.88 -18.56
C GLY A 214 -0.81 -11.77 -18.28
N SER A 215 0.16 -11.75 -19.19
CA SER A 215 1.35 -12.59 -19.18
C SER A 215 2.63 -11.74 -19.18
N ALA A 216 3.79 -12.40 -19.21
CA ALA A 216 5.07 -11.71 -19.33
C ALA A 216 5.22 -10.90 -20.63
N GLU A 217 4.42 -11.22 -21.66
CA GLU A 217 4.40 -10.49 -22.93
C GLU A 217 3.77 -9.09 -22.79
N ASN A 218 2.89 -8.91 -21.80
CA ASN A 218 2.25 -7.63 -21.49
C ASN A 218 3.17 -6.69 -20.69
N ILE A 219 4.39 -7.11 -20.34
CA ILE A 219 5.32 -6.31 -19.54
C ILE A 219 6.17 -5.44 -20.47
N LEU A 220 5.99 -4.13 -20.36
CA LEU A 220 6.47 -3.17 -21.36
C LEU A 220 7.93 -2.73 -21.16
N SER A 221 8.61 -3.15 -20.08
CA SER A 221 9.97 -2.72 -19.78
C SER A 221 10.73 -3.71 -18.89
N THR A 222 12.06 -3.66 -18.94
CA THR A 222 12.94 -4.41 -18.02
C THR A 222 12.67 -4.06 -16.56
N GLU A 223 12.45 -2.77 -16.25
CA GLU A 223 12.10 -2.37 -14.88
C GLU A 223 10.74 -2.91 -14.46
N GLY A 224 9.77 -2.99 -15.38
CA GLY A 224 8.51 -3.68 -15.15
C GLY A 224 8.72 -5.16 -14.82
N ARG A 225 9.64 -5.85 -15.50
CA ARG A 225 9.98 -7.26 -15.20
C ARG A 225 10.62 -7.41 -13.83
N ARG A 226 11.56 -6.53 -13.45
CA ARG A 226 12.16 -6.52 -12.11
C ARG A 226 11.14 -6.27 -11.01
N MET A 227 10.28 -5.27 -11.20
CA MET A 227 9.18 -4.93 -10.28
C MET A 227 8.21 -6.11 -10.05
N LEU A 228 8.01 -6.93 -11.08
CA LEU A 228 7.19 -8.16 -11.05
C LEU A 228 7.97 -9.40 -10.57
N GLY A 229 9.25 -9.28 -10.22
CA GLY A 229 10.09 -10.40 -9.79
C GLY A 229 10.49 -11.37 -10.90
N LEU A 230 10.38 -10.97 -12.17
CA LEU A 230 10.69 -11.79 -13.35
C LEU A 230 12.07 -11.50 -13.97
N GLU A 231 12.82 -10.58 -13.37
CA GLU A 231 14.17 -10.20 -13.77
C GLU A 231 14.96 -9.78 -12.52
N ALA A 232 16.26 -10.04 -12.49
CA ALA A 232 17.09 -9.67 -11.35
C ALA A 232 17.25 -8.14 -11.22
N PHE A 233 17.20 -7.63 -9.99
CA PHE A 233 17.58 -6.26 -9.66
C PHE A 233 19.06 -6.02 -9.96
N ASN A 234 19.38 -4.86 -10.54
CA ASN A 234 20.75 -4.51 -10.88
C ASN A 234 21.54 -4.13 -9.61
N VAL A 235 22.33 -5.06 -9.08
CA VAL A 235 23.20 -4.80 -7.93
C VAL A 235 24.42 -3.95 -8.28
N GLN A 236 24.78 -3.82 -9.57
CA GLN A 236 25.93 -3.06 -10.04
C GLN A 236 25.60 -1.62 -10.45
N GLU A 237 24.39 -1.14 -10.15
CA GLU A 237 24.02 0.25 -10.40
C GLU A 237 24.97 1.21 -9.64
N LYS A 238 25.44 2.24 -10.34
CA LYS A 238 26.36 3.23 -9.76
C LYS A 238 25.62 4.08 -8.73
N GLY A 239 26.21 4.27 -7.56
CA GLY A 239 25.65 5.13 -6.50
C GLY A 239 24.61 4.45 -5.61
N LEU A 240 24.60 3.11 -5.56
CA LEU A 240 23.92 2.37 -4.50
C LEU A 240 24.71 2.46 -3.20
N THR A 241 24.00 2.62 -2.08
CA THR A 241 24.57 2.40 -0.75
C THR A 241 24.82 0.91 -0.51
N ALA A 242 25.58 0.57 0.54
CA ALA A 242 25.78 -0.82 0.93
C ALA A 242 24.45 -1.51 1.27
N ALA A 243 23.55 -0.86 2.01
CA ALA A 243 22.24 -1.41 2.36
C ALA A 243 21.31 -1.59 1.15
N GLN A 244 21.30 -0.63 0.22
CA GLN A 244 20.56 -0.75 -1.05
C GLN A 244 21.04 -1.94 -1.88
N ARG A 245 22.35 -2.19 -1.89
CA ARG A 245 22.92 -3.35 -2.57
C ARG A 245 22.50 -4.65 -1.89
N ARG A 246 22.60 -4.73 -0.55
CA ARG A 246 22.20 -5.91 0.23
C ARG A 246 20.74 -6.28 0.03
N ILE A 247 19.82 -5.31 0.06
CA ILE A 247 18.38 -5.61 -0.14
C ILE A 247 18.10 -6.10 -1.57
N ARG A 248 18.80 -5.59 -2.60
CA ARG A 248 18.70 -6.09 -3.97
C ARG A 248 19.27 -7.49 -4.12
N GLU A 249 20.42 -7.78 -3.51
CA GLU A 249 21.03 -9.12 -3.47
C GLU A 249 20.12 -10.12 -2.77
N TYR A 250 19.54 -9.73 -1.64
CA TYR A 250 18.56 -10.52 -0.91
C TYR A 250 17.33 -10.81 -1.76
N ALA A 251 16.73 -9.79 -2.39
CA ALA A 251 15.58 -9.96 -3.28
C ALA A 251 15.90 -10.91 -4.44
N ASN A 252 17.05 -10.74 -5.09
CA ASN A 252 17.49 -11.62 -6.18
C ASN A 252 17.63 -13.07 -5.73
N LYS A 253 18.24 -13.30 -4.55
CA LYS A 253 18.37 -14.63 -3.96
C LYS A 253 17.00 -15.25 -3.67
N MET A 254 16.08 -14.49 -3.10
CA MET A 254 14.72 -14.98 -2.77
C MET A 254 13.90 -15.29 -4.03
N LEU A 255 14.15 -14.59 -5.13
CA LEU A 255 13.53 -14.84 -6.43
C LEU A 255 14.23 -15.98 -7.21
N GLY A 256 15.30 -16.57 -6.69
CA GLY A 256 16.03 -17.67 -7.31
C GLY A 256 17.01 -17.25 -8.41
N PHE A 257 17.32 -15.96 -8.54
CA PHE A 257 18.36 -15.49 -9.44
C PHE A 257 19.75 -15.79 -8.86
N THR A 258 20.61 -16.37 -9.69
CA THR A 258 22.05 -16.51 -9.40
C THR A 258 22.74 -15.25 -9.90
N VAL A 259 23.04 -14.32 -8.98
CA VAL A 259 23.62 -13.00 -9.27
C VAL A 259 24.98 -12.87 -8.59
#